data_AF-A0A3S4IWG2-F1
#
_entry.id   AF-A0A3S4IWG2-F1
#
_cell.length_a   1.000
_cell.length_b   1.000
_cell.length_c   1.000
_cell.angle_alpha   90.00
_cell.angle_beta   90.00
_cell.angle_gamma   90.00
#
_symmetry.space_group_name_H-M   'P 1'
#
loop_
_entity.id
_entity.type
_entity.pdbx_description
1 polymer ?
#
loop_
_entity_poly.entity_id
_entity_poly.type
_entity_poly.pdbx_seq_one_letter_code
_entity_poly.pdbx_strand_id
1 'polypeptide(L)'
;MTLVMTALVGVTAVLTGSGVAAFFSFSGLAPSIAAKFGESAVNMILPMQLMAGMGRSISPVAGIIIAVSKAGECSPFMIVRRTLLPALAGIAAMLIANYVLI
;
A
#
# COMPACT_ATOMS: atom_id res chain seq x y z
N MET A 1 11.47 10.07 7.02
CA MET A 1 11.18 8.74 7.59
C MET A 1 9.83 8.20 7.11
N THR A 2 8.84 9.06 6.89
CA THR A 2 7.51 8.71 6.36
C THR A 2 7.54 7.82 5.11
N LEU A 3 8.32 8.17 4.06
CA LEU A 3 8.46 7.30 2.86
C LEU A 3 8.90 5.87 3.16
N VAL A 4 9.79 5.68 4.13
CA VAL A 4 10.29 4.34 4.49
C VAL A 4 9.17 3.53 5.14
N MET A 5 8.43 4.13 6.07
CA MET A 5 7.27 3.50 6.71
C MET A 5 6.18 3.19 5.69
N THR A 6 5.90 4.13 4.79
CA THR A 6 4.95 3.96 3.69
C THR A 6 5.36 2.81 2.78
N ALA A 7 6.62 2.74 2.35
CA ALA A 7 7.13 1.66 1.52
C ALA A 7 7.08 0.30 2.23
N LEU A 8 7.44 0.23 3.53
CA LEU A 8 7.34 -0.98 4.34
C LEU A 8 5.92 -1.53 4.39
N VAL A 9 4.94 -0.65 4.64
CA VAL A 9 3.51 -1.03 4.62
C VAL A 9 3.09 -1.49 3.23
N GLY A 10 3.52 -0.79 2.18
CA GLY A 10 3.25 -1.15 0.79
C GLY A 10 3.74 -2.55 0.44
N VAL A 11 5.02 -2.83 0.67
CA VAL A 11 5.63 -4.16 0.42
C VAL A 11 4.91 -5.23 1.22
N THR A 12 4.62 -4.97 2.50
CA THR A 12 3.88 -5.93 3.34
C THR A 12 2.48 -6.17 2.80
N ALA A 13 1.79 -5.15 2.29
CA ALA A 13 0.47 -5.30 1.68
C ALA A 13 0.52 -6.11 0.37
N VAL A 14 1.59 -5.97 -0.42
CA VAL A 14 1.83 -6.82 -1.61
C VAL A 14 2.01 -8.28 -1.20
N LEU A 15 2.81 -8.54 -0.16
CA LEU A 15 3.13 -9.89 0.29
C LEU A 15 1.94 -10.59 0.97
N THR A 16 1.16 -9.85 1.77
CA THR A 16 0.05 -10.40 2.56
C THR A 16 -1.29 -10.39 1.82
N GLY A 17 -1.44 -9.57 0.77
CA GLY A 17 -2.73 -9.35 0.10
C GLY A 17 -3.75 -8.58 0.94
N SER A 18 -3.34 -8.05 2.10
CA SER A 18 -4.20 -7.32 3.02
C SER A 18 -3.57 -6.00 3.45
N GLY A 19 -4.11 -4.89 2.90
CA GLY A 19 -3.71 -3.56 3.33
C GLY A 19 -3.98 -3.30 4.80
N VAL A 20 -5.11 -3.79 5.34
CA VAL A 20 -5.46 -3.60 6.75
C VAL A 20 -4.45 -4.31 7.66
N ALA A 21 -4.12 -5.57 7.37
CA ALA A 21 -3.14 -6.31 8.17
C ALA A 21 -1.74 -5.67 8.08
N ALA A 22 -1.31 -5.27 6.88
CA ALA A 22 -0.04 -4.58 6.67
C ALA A 22 0.03 -3.26 7.45
N PHE A 23 -1.01 -2.44 7.40
CA PHE A 23 -1.06 -1.18 8.12
C PHE A 23 -0.99 -1.39 9.65
N PHE A 24 -1.83 -2.26 10.20
CA PHE A 24 -1.85 -2.54 11.65
C PHE A 24 -0.55 -3.14 12.18
N SER A 25 0.23 -3.83 11.33
CA SER A 25 1.53 -4.37 11.72
C SER A 25 2.55 -3.27 12.08
N PHE A 26 2.39 -2.05 11.55
CA PHE A 26 3.35 -0.95 11.74
C PHE A 26 2.72 0.33 12.32
N SER A 27 1.40 0.45 12.37
CA SER A 27 0.73 1.69 12.81
C SER A 27 1.06 2.06 14.27
N GLY A 28 1.29 1.08 15.14
CA GLY A 28 1.72 1.32 16.52
C GLY A 28 3.13 1.94 16.65
N LEU A 29 3.97 1.78 15.62
CA LEU A 29 5.33 2.35 15.59
C LEU A 29 5.35 3.78 15.01
N ALA A 30 4.34 4.16 14.23
CA ALA A 30 4.33 5.45 13.54
C ALA A 30 4.38 6.66 14.49
N PRO A 31 3.63 6.73 15.61
CA PRO A 31 3.68 7.89 16.51
C PRO A 31 5.04 8.09 17.17
N SER A 32 5.68 7.01 17.63
CA SER A 32 6.97 7.09 18.30
C SER A 32 8.10 7.46 17.34
N ILE A 33 8.02 6.99 16.09
CA ILE A 33 8.95 7.38 15.03
C ILE A 33 8.73 8.85 14.65
N ALA A 34 7.49 9.26 14.38
CA ALA A 34 7.16 10.64 14.00
C ALA A 34 7.67 11.67 15.04
N ALA A 35 7.48 11.38 16.33
CA ALA A 35 7.97 12.22 17.42
C ALA A 35 9.50 12.43 17.39
N LYS A 36 10.29 11.42 16.99
CA LYS A 36 11.75 11.54 16.87
C LYS A 36 12.19 12.47 15.74
N PHE A 37 11.33 12.69 14.75
CA PHE A 37 11.60 13.55 13.60
C PHE A 37 10.86 14.89 13.68
N GLY A 38 10.21 15.20 14.81
CA GLY A 38 9.43 16.43 14.98
C GLY A 38 8.19 16.50 14.07
N GLU A 39 7.70 15.35 13.58
CA GLU A 39 6.57 15.25 12.66
C GLU A 39 5.30 14.81 13.41
N SER A 40 4.14 15.25 12.93
CA SER A 40 2.85 14.74 13.43
C SER A 40 2.69 13.27 13.07
N ALA A 41 2.22 12.46 14.02
CA ALA A 41 1.89 11.05 13.77
C ALA A 41 0.89 10.88 12.60
N VAL A 42 -0.05 11.83 12.45
CA VAL A 42 -1.06 11.80 11.38
C VAL A 42 -0.40 11.91 10.00
N ASN A 43 0.57 12.80 9.84
CA ASN A 43 1.28 13.02 8.58
C ASN A 43 2.08 11.79 8.15
N MET A 44 2.50 10.96 9.10
CA MET A 44 3.15 9.68 8.82
C MET A 44 2.14 8.55 8.52
N ILE A 45 1.03 8.51 9.26
CA ILE A 45 0.03 7.45 9.19
C ILE A 45 -0.81 7.51 7.90
N LEU A 46 -1.17 8.70 7.43
CA LEU A 46 -1.99 8.87 6.22
C LEU A 46 -1.36 8.25 4.96
N PRO A 47 -0.10 8.55 4.58
CA PRO A 47 0.52 7.90 3.44
C PRO A 47 0.72 6.40 3.65
N MET A 48 0.98 5.94 4.89
CA MET A 48 1.01 4.51 5.20
C MET A 48 -0.34 3.83 4.89
N GLN A 49 -1.46 4.42 5.30
CA GLN A 49 -2.81 3.91 5.02
C GLN A 49 -3.08 3.85 3.52
N LEU A 50 -2.80 4.92 2.78
CA LEU A 50 -3.02 4.97 1.34
C LEU A 50 -2.19 3.91 0.61
N MET A 51 -0.91 3.79 0.99
CA MET A 51 -0.01 2.80 0.40
C MET A 51 -0.40 1.35 0.75
N ALA A 52 -1.03 1.12 1.90
CA ALA A 52 -1.57 -0.19 2.24
C ALA A 52 -2.63 -0.65 1.24
N GLY A 53 -3.52 0.26 0.82
CA GLY A 53 -4.51 0.00 -0.23
C GLY A 53 -3.85 -0.23 -1.59
N MET A 54 -2.86 0.59 -1.93
CA MET A 54 -2.17 0.48 -3.22
C MET A 54 -1.35 -0.82 -3.34
N GLY A 55 -0.58 -1.20 -2.32
CA GLY A 55 0.17 -2.46 -2.31
C GLY A 55 -0.74 -3.69 -2.42
N ARG A 56 -1.91 -3.66 -1.77
CA ARG A 56 -2.92 -4.72 -1.91
C ARG A 56 -3.39 -4.90 -3.37
N SER A 57 -3.50 -3.80 -4.13
CA SER A 57 -4.03 -3.84 -5.50
C SER A 57 -3.14 -4.58 -6.52
N ILE A 58 -1.85 -4.75 -6.19
CA ILE A 58 -0.87 -5.48 -7.01
C ILE A 58 -0.48 -6.84 -6.39
N SER A 59 -1.20 -7.31 -5.38
CA SER A 59 -0.92 -8.58 -4.72
C SER A 59 -1.62 -9.76 -5.41
N PRO A 60 -0.92 -10.83 -5.81
CA PRO A 60 -1.54 -12.02 -6.39
C PRO A 60 -2.35 -12.83 -5.36
N VAL A 61 -2.14 -12.57 -4.06
CA VAL A 61 -2.85 -13.23 -2.96
C VAL A 61 -3.98 -12.35 -2.38
N ALA A 62 -4.21 -11.16 -2.95
CA ALA A 62 -5.36 -10.34 -2.56
C ALA A 62 -6.67 -11.02 -2.99
N GLY A 63 -7.63 -11.10 -2.07
CA GLY A 63 -8.92 -11.76 -2.32
C GLY A 63 -9.68 -11.25 -3.55
N ILE A 64 -9.56 -9.95 -3.87
CA ILE A 64 -10.17 -9.38 -5.08
C ILE A 64 -9.48 -9.85 -6.37
N ILE A 65 -8.15 -9.98 -6.37
CA ILE A 65 -7.39 -10.50 -7.50
C ILE A 65 -7.72 -11.97 -7.73
N ILE A 66 -7.82 -12.77 -6.65
CA ILE A 66 -8.25 -14.18 -6.71
C ILE A 66 -9.68 -14.30 -7.24
N ALA A 67 -10.59 -13.43 -6.80
CA ALA A 67 -11.97 -13.44 -7.29
C ALA A 67 -12.04 -13.13 -8.80
N VAL A 68 -11.31 -12.12 -9.27
CA VAL A 68 -11.25 -11.77 -10.69
C VAL A 68 -10.56 -12.87 -11.51
N SER A 69 -9.52 -13.51 -10.96
CA SER A 69 -8.81 -14.61 -11.65
C SER A 69 -9.72 -15.81 -11.84
N LYS A 70 -10.55 -16.12 -10.84
CA LYS A 70 -11.57 -17.17 -10.92
C LYS A 70 -12.64 -16.84 -11.94
N ALA A 71 -13.13 -15.60 -11.98
CA ALA A 71 -14.14 -15.17 -12.95
C ALA A 71 -13.61 -15.12 -14.39
N GLY A 72 -12.33 -14.78 -14.56
CA GLY A 72 -11.67 -14.68 -15.87
C GLY A 72 -10.89 -15.92 -16.28
N GLU A 73 -11.05 -17.06 -15.58
CA GLU A 73 -10.41 -18.35 -15.86
C GLU A 73 -8.89 -18.24 -16.13
N CYS A 74 -8.21 -17.39 -15.37
CA CYS A 74 -6.78 -17.12 -15.56
C CYS A 74 -6.02 -17.11 -14.24
N SER A 75 -4.69 -17.11 -14.33
CA SER A 75 -3.84 -17.04 -13.14
C SER A 75 -3.92 -15.65 -12.48
N PRO A 76 -3.92 -15.53 -11.14
CA PRO A 76 -3.79 -14.26 -10.43
C PRO A 76 -2.59 -13.42 -10.91
N PHE A 77 -1.47 -14.08 -11.24
CA PHE A 77 -0.28 -13.42 -11.75
C PHE A 77 -0.50 -12.77 -13.12
N MET A 78 -1.40 -13.30 -13.95
CA MET A 78 -1.75 -12.68 -15.23
C MET A 78 -2.48 -11.35 -15.04
N ILE A 79 -3.37 -11.29 -14.05
CA ILE A 79 -4.07 -10.04 -13.71
C ILE A 79 -3.08 -9.01 -13.21
N VAL A 80 -2.27 -9.37 -12.21
CA VAL A 80 -1.26 -8.45 -11.64
C VAL A 80 -0.33 -7.92 -12.72
N ARG A 81 0.17 -8.77 -13.64
CA ARG A 81 1.03 -8.32 -14.74
C ARG A 81 0.36 -7.29 -15.65
N ARG A 82 -0.94 -7.45 -15.94
CA ARG A 82 -1.70 -6.52 -16.79
C ARG A 82 -2.03 -5.21 -16.08
N THR A 83 -2.24 -5.25 -14.77
CA THR A 83 -2.62 -4.07 -13.97
C THR A 83 -1.42 -3.38 -13.31
N LEU A 84 -0.22 -3.97 -13.35
CA LEU A 84 0.98 -3.46 -12.68
C LEU A 84 1.33 -2.04 -13.12
N LEU A 85 1.36 -1.77 -14.42
CA LEU A 85 1.74 -0.46 -14.93
C LEU A 85 0.71 0.63 -14.55
N PRO A 86 -0.61 0.43 -14.75
CA PRO A 86 -1.63 1.34 -14.20
C PRO A 86 -1.54 1.54 -12.68
N ALA A 87 -1.29 0.47 -11.92
CA ALA A 87 -1.19 0.54 -10.47
C ALA A 87 0.05 1.32 -10.01
N LEU A 88 1.20 1.15 -10.67
CA LEU A 88 2.41 1.94 -10.40
C LEU A 88 2.18 3.43 -10.71
N ALA A 89 1.49 3.74 -11.80
CA ALA A 89 1.09 5.13 -12.10
C ALA A 89 0.17 5.70 -11.00
N GLY A 90 -0.79 4.90 -10.52
CA GLY A 90 -1.67 5.27 -9.41
C GLY A 90 -0.91 5.48 -8.10
N ILE A 91 0.09 4.63 -7.79
CA ILE A 91 0.97 4.78 -6.62
C ILE A 91 1.76 6.08 -6.73
N ALA A 92 2.36 6.37 -7.88
CA ALA A 92 3.12 7.59 -8.10
C ALA A 92 2.22 8.83 -7.95
N ALA A 93 1.05 8.83 -8.59
CA ALA A 93 0.08 9.92 -8.48
C ALA A 93 -0.41 10.12 -7.03
N MET A 94 -0.68 9.04 -6.31
CA MET A 94 -1.09 9.09 -4.91
C MET A 94 0.02 9.67 -4.01
N LEU A 95 1.27 9.25 -4.20
CA LEU A 95 2.40 9.80 -3.43
C LEU A 95 2.57 11.29 -3.71
N ILE A 96 2.51 11.70 -4.97
CA ILE A 96 2.59 13.13 -5.34
C ILE A 96 1.44 13.91 -4.71
N ALA A 97 0.20 13.42 -4.82
CA ALA A 97 -0.97 14.05 -4.22
C ALA A 97 -0.83 14.15 -2.69
N ASN A 98 -0.35 13.11 -2.02
CA ASN A 98 -0.09 13.12 -0.59
C ASN A 98 0.99 14.14 -0.21
N TYR A 99 1.98 14.40 -1.06
CA TYR A 99 3.03 15.39 -0.76
C TYR A 99 2.63 16.84 -1.05
N VAL A 100 1.71 17.04 -2.00
CA VAL A 100 1.31 18.37 -2.47
C VAL A 100 0.06 18.88 -1.73
N LEU A 101 -0.86 17.99 -1.38
CA LEU A 101 -2.17 18.36 -0.84
C LEU A 101 -2.29 18.16 0.68
N ILE A 102 -1.37 17.44 1.30
CA ILE A 102 -1.35 17.09 2.74
C ILE A 102 0.00 17.52 3.31
#